data_AF-A0A2L0N4E4-F1
#
_entry.id   AF-A0A2L0N4E4-F1
#
_cell.length_a   1.000
_cell.length_b   1.000
_cell.length_c   1.000
_cell.angle_alpha   90.00
_cell.angle_beta   90.00
_cell.angle_gamma   90.00
#
_symmetry.space_group_name_H-M   'P 1'
#
loop_
_entity.id
_entity.type
_entity.pdbx_description
1 polymer ?
#
loop_
_entity_poly.entity_id
_entity_poly.type
_entity_poly.pdbx_seq_one_letter_code
_entity_poly.pdbx_strand_id
1 'polypeptide(L)'
;MTDAPAPHQAEKAVLSALSGTPLPEAAALAGLSPNELTDALDLYRAAGLNALTTQTTAAATGAWIQVYVQPADWDQAEQHLAAHLGPHLRQAENSGAVHAWWYVRKHPCWRLRLQRGPAATADDFQKATARLLDRLREQDVITAWWPGIYEPEAAALGGPHGIAAAHRLFHADSRAILVHTHWRNTDSPRPVIGRRELSMMLCSHMLRAAGQEWTEQGDVWDRVTHMRPLPETATDDLDRLTASVGTLLSADTGALARPGARLEYAATWAYEFHTAGQALAAAARTGDLTRGLRAVLAHMVIFHWNRAGIPTATQGALARAARNHVLGPLRDA
;
A
#
# COMPACT_ATOMS: atom_id res chain seq x y z
N MET A 1 14.53 -25.58 32.20
CA MET A 1 14.13 -25.25 30.83
C MET A 1 12.94 -26.14 30.51
N THR A 2 11.73 -25.66 30.75
CA THR A 2 10.50 -26.32 30.29
C THR A 2 10.39 -26.07 28.79
N ASP A 3 10.38 -27.14 28.00
CA ASP A 3 10.14 -27.06 26.56
C ASP A 3 8.78 -26.40 26.32
N ALA A 4 8.74 -25.38 25.47
CA ALA A 4 7.50 -24.80 25.02
C ALA A 4 6.67 -25.89 24.32
N PRO A 5 5.37 -26.04 24.64
CA PRO A 5 4.56 -27.09 24.04
C PRO A 5 4.48 -26.93 22.53
N ALA A 6 4.46 -28.06 21.83
CA ALA A 6 4.38 -28.05 20.38
C ALA A 6 3.07 -27.37 19.92
N PRO A 7 3.06 -26.62 18.80
CA PRO A 7 1.88 -25.84 18.37
C PRO A 7 0.57 -26.63 18.31
N HIS A 8 0.62 -27.90 17.91
CA HIS A 8 -0.55 -28.78 17.84
C HIS A 8 -1.13 -29.15 19.22
N GLN A 9 -0.31 -29.14 20.28
CA GLN A 9 -0.77 -29.39 21.65
C GLN A 9 -1.49 -28.17 22.23
N ALA A 10 -0.94 -26.97 21.98
CA ALA A 10 -1.59 -25.71 22.34
C ALA A 10 -2.94 -25.56 21.59
N GLU A 11 -2.97 -25.88 20.29
CA GLU A 11 -4.21 -25.88 19.51
C GLU A 11 -5.26 -26.85 20.08
N LYS A 12 -4.86 -28.07 20.47
CA LYS A 12 -5.78 -29.04 21.08
C LYS A 12 -6.37 -28.54 22.41
N ALA A 13 -5.55 -27.93 23.27
CA ALA A 13 -6.02 -27.33 24.52
C ALA A 13 -6.98 -26.16 24.28
N VAL A 14 -6.68 -25.30 23.30
CA VAL A 14 -7.57 -24.22 22.86
C VAL A 14 -8.91 -24.77 22.40
N LEU A 15 -8.91 -25.81 21.55
CA LEU A 15 -10.15 -26.43 21.07
C LEU A 15 -10.95 -27.08 22.21
N SER A 16 -10.30 -27.75 23.16
CA SER A 16 -10.96 -28.29 24.35
C SER A 16 -11.63 -27.20 25.17
N ALA A 17 -10.93 -26.10 25.46
CA ALA A 17 -11.49 -24.96 26.17
C ALA A 17 -12.69 -24.33 25.44
N LEU A 18 -12.57 -24.12 24.12
CA LEU A 18 -13.67 -23.60 23.28
C LEU A 18 -14.89 -24.55 23.22
N SER A 19 -14.67 -25.86 23.38
CA SER A 19 -15.72 -26.88 23.42
C SER A 19 -16.37 -27.05 24.81
N GLY A 20 -15.96 -26.27 25.81
CA GLY A 20 -16.59 -26.23 27.14
C GLY A 20 -15.77 -26.87 28.27
N THR A 21 -14.56 -27.36 28.01
CA THR A 21 -13.66 -27.82 29.08
C THR A 21 -13.21 -26.62 29.94
N PRO A 22 -13.25 -26.69 31.28
CA PRO A 22 -12.73 -25.64 32.14
C PRO A 22 -11.26 -25.30 31.84
N LEU A 23 -10.93 -24.01 31.82
CA LEU A 23 -9.62 -23.47 31.46
C LEU A 23 -8.44 -24.14 32.19
N PRO A 24 -8.48 -24.37 33.53
CA PRO A 24 -7.39 -25.04 34.24
C PRO A 24 -7.18 -26.50 33.80
N GLU A 25 -8.25 -27.20 33.44
CA GLU A 25 -8.21 -28.60 33.00
C GLU A 25 -7.67 -28.69 31.56
N ALA A 26 -8.14 -27.81 30.67
CA ALA A 26 -7.64 -27.72 29.30
C ALA A 26 -6.16 -27.32 29.25
N ALA A 27 -5.71 -26.42 30.14
CA ALA A 27 -4.32 -26.00 30.22
C ALA A 27 -3.40 -27.16 30.66
N ALA A 28 -3.85 -27.93 31.64
CA ALA A 28 -3.12 -29.11 32.11
C ALA A 28 -2.91 -30.18 31.02
N LEU A 29 -3.88 -30.36 30.10
CA LEU A 29 -3.78 -31.32 28.99
C LEU A 29 -2.63 -31.02 28.02
N ALA A 30 -2.17 -29.76 27.94
CA ALA A 30 -1.06 -29.33 27.09
C ALA A 30 0.18 -28.89 27.89
N GLY A 31 0.21 -29.11 29.22
CA GLY A 31 1.30 -28.66 30.08
C GLY A 31 1.44 -27.13 30.16
N LEU A 32 0.35 -26.40 29.90
CA LEU A 32 0.28 -24.94 29.96
C LEU A 32 -0.22 -24.47 31.32
N SER A 33 0.15 -23.25 31.71
CA SER A 33 -0.58 -22.51 32.74
C SER A 33 -1.91 -21.97 32.19
N PRO A 34 -2.90 -21.69 33.06
CA PRO A 34 -4.17 -21.08 32.63
C PRO A 34 -3.98 -19.73 31.90
N ASN A 35 -2.96 -18.96 32.26
CA ASN A 35 -2.65 -17.69 31.60
C ASN A 35 -2.12 -17.92 30.19
N GLU A 36 -1.18 -18.85 29.99
CA GLU A 36 -0.67 -19.18 28.65
C GLU A 36 -1.78 -19.74 27.74
N LEU A 37 -2.72 -20.52 28.29
CA LEU A 37 -3.89 -20.96 27.53
C LEU A 37 -4.84 -19.79 27.20
N THR A 38 -4.96 -18.80 28.07
CA THR A 38 -5.75 -17.59 27.80
C THR A 38 -5.14 -16.78 26.66
N ASP A 39 -3.82 -16.57 26.67
CA ASP A 39 -3.11 -15.89 25.57
C ASP A 39 -3.26 -16.65 24.24
N ALA A 40 -3.19 -17.99 24.29
CA ALA A 40 -3.41 -18.84 23.12
C ALA A 40 -4.86 -18.76 22.60
N LEU A 41 -5.86 -18.68 23.49
CA LEU A 41 -7.27 -18.49 23.14
C LEU A 41 -7.51 -17.15 22.45
N ASP A 42 -6.93 -16.07 22.98
CA ASP A 42 -7.04 -14.74 22.38
C ASP A 42 -6.39 -14.68 21.00
N LEU A 43 -5.21 -15.29 20.85
CA LEU A 43 -4.54 -15.43 19.56
C LEU A 43 -5.40 -16.23 18.57
N TYR A 44 -5.92 -17.39 18.98
CA TYR A 44 -6.74 -18.25 18.14
C TYR A 44 -8.05 -17.55 17.71
N ARG A 45 -8.69 -16.83 18.63
CA ARG A 45 -9.89 -16.04 18.34
C ARG A 45 -9.61 -14.88 17.39
N ALA A 46 -8.52 -14.14 17.60
CA ALA A 46 -8.12 -13.03 16.73
C ALA A 46 -7.82 -13.55 15.31
N ALA A 47 -7.06 -14.64 15.20
CA ALA A 47 -6.77 -15.29 13.93
C ALA A 47 -8.04 -15.81 13.25
N GLY A 48 -8.92 -16.49 13.99
CA GLY A 48 -10.20 -17.00 13.49
C GLY A 48 -11.14 -15.90 13.01
N LEU A 49 -11.28 -14.81 13.77
CA LEU A 49 -12.09 -13.65 13.38
C LEU A 49 -11.54 -12.99 12.11
N ASN A 50 -10.22 -12.85 12.00
CA ASN A 50 -9.58 -12.30 10.82
C ASN A 50 -9.80 -13.19 9.59
N ALA A 51 -9.67 -14.51 9.74
CA ALA A 51 -9.94 -15.48 8.68
C ALA A 51 -11.41 -15.40 8.20
N LEU A 52 -12.37 -15.39 9.13
CA LEU A 52 -13.80 -15.26 8.81
C LEU A 52 -14.13 -13.92 8.15
N THR A 53 -13.54 -12.81 8.61
CA THR A 53 -13.71 -11.48 8.03
C THR A 53 -13.16 -11.43 6.61
N THR A 54 -11.96 -11.99 6.39
CA THR A 54 -11.32 -12.08 5.08
C THR A 54 -12.17 -12.92 4.11
N GLN A 55 -12.66 -14.08 4.55
CA GLN A 55 -13.51 -14.95 3.75
C GLN A 55 -14.85 -14.28 3.40
N THR A 56 -15.50 -13.64 4.37
CA THR A 56 -16.77 -12.92 4.16
C THR A 56 -16.58 -11.73 3.22
N THR A 57 -15.49 -10.98 3.39
CA THR A 57 -15.15 -9.85 2.52
C THR A 57 -14.84 -10.32 1.10
N ALA A 58 -14.07 -11.40 0.93
CA ALA A 58 -13.76 -11.99 -0.37
C ALA A 58 -14.96 -12.67 -1.06
N ALA A 59 -15.97 -13.09 -0.30
CA ALA A 59 -17.23 -13.59 -0.85
C ALA A 59 -18.17 -12.44 -1.26
N ALA A 60 -18.21 -11.36 -0.47
CA ALA A 60 -19.04 -10.18 -0.71
C ALA A 60 -18.48 -9.27 -1.82
N THR A 61 -17.16 -9.10 -1.87
CA THR A 61 -16.43 -8.34 -2.88
C THR A 61 -15.87 -9.32 -3.90
N GLY A 62 -16.08 -9.08 -5.21
CA GLY A 62 -15.62 -10.01 -6.23
C GLY A 62 -14.09 -10.10 -6.29
N ALA A 63 -13.58 -11.13 -6.98
CA ALA A 63 -12.16 -11.19 -7.31
C ALA A 63 -11.70 -9.94 -8.08
N TRP A 64 -10.44 -9.56 -7.89
CA TRP A 64 -9.80 -8.50 -8.66
C TRP A 64 -9.73 -8.89 -10.14
N ILE A 65 -10.17 -8.00 -11.02
CA ILE A 65 -9.93 -8.09 -12.45
C ILE A 65 -8.82 -7.10 -12.85
N GLN A 66 -8.10 -7.40 -13.93
CA GLN A 66 -7.17 -6.45 -14.54
C GLN A 66 -7.58 -6.17 -15.98
N VAL A 67 -7.44 -4.90 -16.36
CA VAL A 67 -7.52 -4.45 -17.75
C VAL A 67 -6.27 -3.62 -18.05
N TYR A 68 -5.70 -3.83 -19.22
CA TYR A 68 -4.68 -2.96 -19.78
C TYR A 68 -5.38 -1.82 -20.50
N VAL A 69 -4.91 -0.59 -20.25
CA VAL A 69 -5.41 0.63 -20.85
C VAL A 69 -4.22 1.31 -21.52
N GLN A 70 -4.23 1.44 -22.84
CA GLN A 70 -3.16 2.10 -23.59
C GLN A 70 -3.57 3.54 -23.87
N PRO A 71 -2.99 4.54 -23.17
CA PRO A 71 -3.32 5.95 -23.41
C PRO A 71 -2.98 6.35 -24.86
N ALA A 72 -3.71 7.32 -25.41
CA ALA A 72 -3.39 7.87 -26.73
C ALA A 72 -2.10 8.71 -26.73
N ASP A 73 -1.88 9.45 -25.65
CA ASP A 73 -0.67 10.23 -25.37
C ASP A 73 -0.13 9.79 -24.01
N TRP A 74 1.09 9.24 -23.99
CA TRP A 74 1.70 8.76 -22.76
C TRP A 74 2.08 9.89 -21.81
N ASP A 75 2.54 11.02 -22.34
CA ASP A 75 3.02 12.15 -21.54
C ASP A 75 1.84 12.87 -20.87
N GLN A 76 0.68 12.91 -21.54
CA GLN A 76 -0.56 13.47 -21.00
C GLN A 76 -1.49 12.41 -20.38
N ALA A 77 -1.08 11.15 -20.32
CA ALA A 77 -1.93 10.03 -19.88
C ALA A 77 -2.57 10.27 -18.51
N GLU A 78 -1.81 10.78 -17.53
CA GLU A 78 -2.34 11.05 -16.21
C GLU A 78 -3.45 12.10 -16.25
N GLN A 79 -3.25 13.18 -17.00
CA GLN A 79 -4.19 14.28 -17.11
C GLN A 79 -5.48 13.83 -17.80
N HIS A 80 -5.36 13.16 -18.95
CA HIS A 80 -6.52 12.69 -19.71
C HIS A 80 -7.28 11.60 -18.95
N LEU A 81 -6.60 10.62 -18.35
CA LEU A 81 -7.29 9.60 -17.55
C LEU A 81 -7.89 10.17 -16.26
N ALA A 82 -7.26 11.15 -15.62
CA ALA A 82 -7.88 11.84 -14.47
C ALA A 82 -9.17 12.58 -14.86
N ALA A 83 -9.20 13.21 -16.04
CA ALA A 83 -10.36 13.93 -16.54
C ALA A 83 -11.50 13.01 -17.00
N HIS A 84 -11.18 11.92 -17.72
CA HIS A 84 -12.18 11.09 -18.39
C HIS A 84 -12.50 9.78 -17.65
N LEU A 85 -11.51 9.11 -17.06
CA LEU A 85 -11.72 7.86 -16.32
C LEU A 85 -12.03 8.11 -14.83
N GLY A 86 -11.39 9.11 -14.22
CA GLY A 86 -11.51 9.44 -12.80
C GLY A 86 -12.95 9.64 -12.30
N PRO A 87 -13.79 10.46 -12.96
CA PRO A 87 -15.19 10.67 -12.55
C PRO A 87 -16.03 9.38 -12.57
N HIS A 88 -15.82 8.52 -13.56
CA HIS A 88 -16.54 7.26 -13.68
C HIS A 88 -16.16 6.27 -12.57
N LEU A 89 -14.87 6.17 -12.24
CA LEU A 89 -14.42 5.33 -11.12
C LEU A 89 -15.03 5.81 -9.79
N ARG A 90 -15.03 7.13 -9.55
CA ARG A 90 -15.66 7.72 -8.36
C ARG A 90 -17.16 7.43 -8.29
N GLN A 91 -17.87 7.55 -9.41
CA GLN A 91 -19.30 7.22 -9.47
C GLN A 91 -19.56 5.73 -9.21
N ALA A 92 -18.72 4.85 -9.76
CA ALA A 92 -18.82 3.41 -9.56
C ALA A 92 -18.54 3.01 -8.10
N GLU A 93 -17.60 3.68 -7.42
CA GLU A 93 -17.40 3.54 -5.98
C GLU A 93 -18.62 4.01 -5.18
N ASN A 94 -19.10 5.23 -5.45
CA ASN A 94 -20.22 5.83 -4.71
C ASN A 94 -21.53 5.02 -4.84
N SER A 95 -21.72 4.34 -5.98
CA SER A 95 -22.87 3.46 -6.23
C SER A 95 -22.67 2.03 -5.69
N GLY A 96 -21.49 1.69 -5.17
CA GLY A 96 -21.15 0.34 -4.70
C GLY A 96 -20.94 -0.69 -5.81
N ALA A 97 -20.84 -0.28 -7.08
CA ALA A 97 -20.54 -1.16 -8.21
C ALA A 97 -19.05 -1.58 -8.23
N VAL A 98 -18.17 -0.68 -7.81
CA VAL A 98 -16.74 -0.95 -7.57
C VAL A 98 -16.48 -0.83 -6.07
N HIS A 99 -15.88 -1.85 -5.47
CA HIS A 99 -15.45 -1.79 -4.06
C HIS A 99 -14.13 -1.03 -3.93
N ALA A 100 -13.17 -1.38 -4.78
CA ALA A 100 -11.84 -0.81 -4.78
C ALA A 100 -11.25 -0.86 -6.19
N TRP A 101 -10.32 0.04 -6.47
CA TRP A 101 -9.60 0.08 -7.73
C TRP A 101 -8.26 0.76 -7.56
N TRP A 102 -7.29 0.38 -8.39
CA TRP A 102 -6.00 1.03 -8.42
C TRP A 102 -5.31 0.78 -9.75
N TYR A 103 -4.30 1.58 -10.06
CA TYR A 103 -3.53 1.40 -11.29
C TYR A 103 -2.02 1.39 -11.05
N VAL A 104 -1.31 0.88 -12.05
CA VAL A 104 0.14 0.98 -12.20
C VAL A 104 0.46 1.50 -13.59
N ARG A 105 1.47 2.36 -13.70
CA ARG A 105 2.00 2.86 -14.97
C ARG A 105 3.16 2.00 -15.41
N LYS A 106 3.02 1.33 -16.57
CA LYS A 106 4.10 0.57 -17.20
C LYS A 106 4.00 0.74 -18.71
N HIS A 107 4.82 1.64 -19.27
CA HIS A 107 4.82 1.93 -20.70
C HIS A 107 4.78 0.63 -21.53
N PRO A 108 3.89 0.52 -22.53
CA PRO A 108 3.03 1.58 -23.08
C PRO A 108 1.63 1.70 -22.42
N CYS A 109 1.35 0.99 -21.32
CA CYS A 109 0.00 0.90 -20.77
C CYS A 109 -0.10 1.29 -19.28
N TRP A 110 -1.32 1.63 -18.87
CA TRP A 110 -1.74 1.52 -17.49
C TRP A 110 -2.33 0.13 -17.26
N ARG A 111 -2.02 -0.48 -16.12
CA ARG A 111 -2.70 -1.69 -15.65
C ARG A 111 -3.71 -1.25 -14.61
N LEU A 112 -4.98 -1.21 -14.98
CA LEU A 112 -6.07 -0.87 -14.08
C LEU A 112 -6.60 -2.17 -13.46
N ARG A 113 -6.61 -2.23 -12.13
CA ARG A 113 -7.12 -3.34 -11.34
C ARG A 113 -8.40 -2.87 -10.64
N LEU A 114 -9.47 -3.63 -10.78
CA LEU A 114 -10.79 -3.29 -10.25
C LEU A 114 -11.32 -4.46 -9.42
N GLN A 115 -11.93 -4.15 -8.29
CA GLN A 115 -12.62 -5.10 -7.44
C GLN A 115 -14.11 -4.79 -7.45
N ARG A 116 -14.92 -5.80 -7.79
CA ARG A 116 -16.38 -5.66 -7.87
C ARG A 116 -16.96 -5.40 -6.49
N GLY A 117 -17.85 -4.42 -6.40
CA GLY A 117 -18.63 -4.15 -5.20
C GLY A 117 -19.93 -4.96 -5.13
N PRO A 118 -20.61 -4.97 -3.97
CA PRO A 118 -21.76 -5.81 -3.73
C PRO A 118 -22.98 -5.43 -4.58
N ALA A 119 -23.05 -4.20 -5.10
CA ALA A 119 -24.19 -3.70 -5.88
C ALA A 119 -24.20 -4.16 -7.35
N ALA A 120 -23.13 -4.82 -7.83
CA ALA A 120 -23.03 -5.29 -9.20
C ALA A 120 -22.89 -6.81 -9.27
N THR A 121 -23.54 -7.45 -10.23
CA THR A 121 -23.24 -8.85 -10.59
C THR A 121 -21.88 -8.93 -11.31
N ALA A 122 -21.29 -10.12 -11.40
CA ALA A 122 -20.02 -10.31 -12.12
C ALA A 122 -20.15 -9.93 -13.61
N ASP A 123 -21.26 -10.29 -14.25
CA ASP A 123 -21.53 -10.00 -15.66
C ASP A 123 -21.79 -8.51 -15.89
N ASP A 124 -22.61 -7.87 -15.06
CA ASP A 124 -22.87 -6.42 -15.16
C ASP A 124 -21.59 -5.60 -14.98
N PHE A 125 -20.76 -6.00 -14.02
CA PHE A 125 -19.48 -5.36 -13.74
C PHE A 125 -18.51 -5.44 -14.93
N GLN A 126 -18.39 -6.61 -15.56
CA GLN A 126 -17.56 -6.80 -16.76
C GLN A 126 -18.09 -5.98 -17.93
N LYS A 127 -19.41 -6.04 -18.21
CA LYS A 127 -20.05 -5.28 -19.29
C LYS A 127 -19.91 -3.77 -19.09
N ALA A 128 -20.12 -3.28 -17.86
CA ALA A 128 -19.98 -1.86 -17.53
C ALA A 128 -18.54 -1.37 -17.71
N THR A 129 -17.56 -2.18 -17.28
CA THR A 129 -16.13 -1.89 -17.47
C THR A 129 -15.76 -1.83 -18.95
N ALA A 130 -16.17 -2.82 -19.74
CA ALA A 130 -15.92 -2.85 -21.19
C ALA A 130 -16.51 -1.63 -21.90
N ARG A 131 -17.81 -1.33 -21.64
CA ARG A 131 -18.48 -0.15 -22.21
C ARG A 131 -17.80 1.16 -21.85
N LEU A 132 -17.27 1.29 -20.63
CA LEU A 132 -16.53 2.48 -20.22
C LEU A 132 -15.25 2.63 -21.05
N LEU A 133 -14.47 1.56 -21.18
CA LEU A 133 -13.21 1.59 -21.92
C LEU A 133 -13.44 1.79 -23.42
N ASP A 134 -14.50 1.21 -24.00
CA ASP A 134 -14.90 1.45 -25.38
C ASP A 134 -15.25 2.92 -25.62
N ARG A 135 -15.99 3.57 -24.71
CA ARG A 135 -16.25 5.01 -24.79
C ARG A 135 -14.98 5.84 -24.70
N LEU A 136 -14.03 5.49 -23.82
CA LEU A 136 -12.75 6.20 -23.75
C LEU A 136 -11.96 6.07 -25.06
N ARG A 137 -12.07 4.93 -25.74
CA ARG A 137 -11.46 4.72 -27.06
C ARG A 137 -12.15 5.55 -28.14
N GLU A 138 -13.49 5.59 -28.15
CA GLU A 138 -14.28 6.43 -29.08
C GLU A 138 -14.01 7.94 -28.89
N GLN A 139 -13.59 8.35 -27.69
CA GLN A 139 -13.20 9.72 -27.35
C GLN A 139 -11.71 10.01 -27.58
N ASP A 140 -10.96 9.10 -28.18
CA ASP A 140 -9.50 9.20 -28.40
C ASP A 140 -8.68 9.44 -27.13
N VAL A 141 -9.23 9.13 -25.94
CA VAL A 141 -8.50 9.20 -24.66
C VAL A 141 -7.49 8.05 -24.57
N ILE A 142 -7.89 6.89 -25.10
CA ILE A 142 -7.07 5.68 -25.15
C ILE A 142 -7.07 5.13 -26.58
N THR A 143 -5.97 4.51 -27.00
CA THR A 143 -5.88 3.86 -28.31
C THR A 143 -6.39 2.43 -28.27
N ALA A 144 -6.22 1.74 -27.15
CA ALA A 144 -6.64 0.35 -26.99
C ALA A 144 -6.86 -0.03 -25.52
N TRP A 145 -7.62 -1.10 -25.31
CA TRP A 145 -7.71 -1.80 -24.03
C TRP A 145 -7.91 -3.30 -24.24
N TRP A 146 -7.47 -4.11 -23.28
CA TRP A 146 -7.69 -5.57 -23.29
C TRP A 146 -7.67 -6.16 -21.87
N PRO A 147 -8.33 -7.30 -21.63
CA PRO A 147 -8.31 -7.94 -20.32
C PRO A 147 -6.95 -8.56 -19.98
N GLY A 148 -6.67 -8.71 -18.69
CA GLY A 148 -5.49 -9.38 -18.18
C GLY A 148 -5.79 -10.20 -16.93
N ILE A 149 -4.93 -11.17 -16.66
CA ILE A 149 -4.94 -11.90 -15.39
C ILE A 149 -4.19 -11.06 -14.37
N TYR A 150 -4.80 -10.88 -13.20
CA TYR A 150 -4.14 -10.25 -12.08
C TYR A 150 -3.51 -11.29 -11.15
N GLU A 151 -2.19 -11.23 -11.03
CA GLU A 151 -1.43 -12.00 -10.06
C GLU A 151 -0.87 -11.06 -8.99
N PRO A 152 -1.33 -11.15 -7.73
CA PRO A 152 -0.80 -10.34 -6.64
C PRO A 152 0.65 -10.73 -6.34
N GLU A 153 1.52 -9.74 -6.18
CA GLU A 153 2.95 -9.93 -5.89
C GLU A 153 3.20 -10.31 -4.40
N ALA A 154 2.53 -11.36 -3.91
CA ALA A 154 2.49 -11.75 -2.49
C ALA A 154 3.88 -12.03 -1.90
N ALA A 155 4.78 -12.65 -2.67
CA ALA A 155 6.16 -12.90 -2.23
C ALA A 155 6.98 -11.61 -2.02
N ALA A 156 6.65 -10.53 -2.73
CA ALA A 156 7.28 -9.23 -2.57
C ALA A 156 6.66 -8.44 -1.41
N LEU A 157 5.33 -8.54 -1.26
CA LEU A 157 4.55 -7.76 -0.32
C LEU A 157 4.32 -8.44 1.03
N GLY A 158 4.85 -9.65 1.26
CA GLY A 158 4.82 -10.30 2.57
C GLY A 158 3.55 -11.11 2.84
N GLY A 159 3.00 -11.76 1.81
CA GLY A 159 1.87 -12.66 1.94
C GLY A 159 0.51 -11.95 1.94
N PRO A 160 -0.57 -12.67 2.30
CA PRO A 160 -1.94 -12.15 2.23
C PRO A 160 -2.17 -10.85 3.02
N HIS A 161 -1.65 -10.73 4.23
CA HIS A 161 -1.82 -9.52 5.06
C HIS A 161 -1.10 -8.31 4.47
N GLY A 162 0.12 -8.52 3.97
CA GLY A 162 0.85 -7.46 3.28
C GLY A 162 0.20 -7.05 1.95
N ILE A 163 -0.40 -8.01 1.23
CA ILE A 163 -1.23 -7.74 0.05
C ILE A 163 -2.49 -6.94 0.40
N ALA A 164 -3.17 -7.26 1.49
CA ALA A 164 -4.34 -6.52 1.94
C ALA A 164 -3.99 -5.06 2.28
N ALA A 165 -2.90 -4.86 3.03
CA ALA A 165 -2.37 -3.51 3.31
C ALA A 165 -1.99 -2.78 2.02
N ALA A 166 -1.33 -3.46 1.09
CA ALA A 166 -0.97 -2.91 -0.21
C ALA A 166 -2.21 -2.47 -1.01
N HIS A 167 -3.23 -3.32 -1.14
CA HIS A 167 -4.42 -3.01 -1.95
C HIS A 167 -5.20 -1.82 -1.40
N ARG A 168 -5.38 -1.78 -0.07
CA ARG A 168 -6.02 -0.63 0.59
C ARG A 168 -5.24 0.65 0.29
N LEU A 169 -3.92 0.63 0.50
CA LEU A 169 -3.07 1.79 0.24
C LEU A 169 -3.08 2.17 -1.24
N PHE A 170 -2.95 1.21 -2.14
CA PHE A 170 -2.90 1.43 -3.59
C PHE A 170 -4.20 2.03 -4.11
N HIS A 171 -5.33 1.63 -3.54
CA HIS A 171 -6.62 2.21 -3.83
C HIS A 171 -6.67 3.68 -3.40
N ALA A 172 -6.37 3.97 -2.13
CA ALA A 172 -6.34 5.33 -1.62
C ALA A 172 -5.35 6.23 -2.39
N ASP A 173 -4.17 5.70 -2.69
CA ASP A 173 -3.11 6.38 -3.44
C ASP A 173 -3.52 6.69 -4.88
N SER A 174 -4.14 5.73 -5.57
CA SER A 174 -4.67 5.94 -6.93
C SER A 174 -5.76 7.01 -6.96
N ARG A 175 -6.67 6.96 -5.98
CA ARG A 175 -7.76 7.93 -5.82
C ARG A 175 -7.19 9.33 -5.55
N ALA A 176 -6.28 9.46 -4.59
CA ALA A 176 -5.66 10.75 -4.25
C ALA A 176 -4.93 11.36 -5.44
N ILE A 177 -4.14 10.58 -6.20
CA ILE A 177 -3.43 11.06 -7.38
C ILE A 177 -4.40 11.55 -8.46
N LEU A 178 -5.42 10.75 -8.84
CA LEU A 178 -6.35 11.18 -9.90
C LEU A 178 -7.24 12.35 -9.46
N VAL A 179 -7.71 12.39 -8.21
CA VAL A 179 -8.44 13.54 -7.66
C VAL A 179 -7.57 14.79 -7.74
N HIS A 180 -6.36 14.71 -7.21
CA HIS A 180 -5.47 15.85 -7.14
C HIS A 180 -5.12 16.39 -8.53
N THR A 181 -4.86 15.51 -9.49
CA THR A 181 -4.58 15.91 -10.88
C THR A 181 -5.79 16.52 -11.56
N HIS A 182 -6.99 15.99 -11.33
CA HIS A 182 -8.22 16.60 -11.83
C HIS A 182 -8.42 18.02 -11.27
N TRP A 183 -8.21 18.21 -9.96
CA TRP A 183 -8.38 19.51 -9.30
C TRP A 183 -7.36 20.55 -9.76
N ARG A 184 -6.12 20.16 -10.06
CA ARG A 184 -5.10 21.06 -10.61
C ARG A 184 -5.46 21.64 -11.98
N ASN A 185 -6.40 21.04 -12.71
CA ASN A 185 -6.91 21.56 -13.98
C ASN A 185 -8.11 22.49 -13.82
N THR A 186 -8.61 22.64 -12.60
CA THR A 186 -9.60 23.67 -12.24
C THR A 186 -8.87 24.86 -11.64
N ASP A 187 -9.52 26.03 -11.49
CA ASP A 187 -8.97 27.23 -10.83
C ASP A 187 -8.69 27.05 -9.31
N SER A 188 -8.48 25.81 -8.87
CA SER A 188 -8.14 25.45 -7.50
C SER A 188 -6.72 25.91 -7.12
N PRO A 189 -6.49 26.28 -5.84
CA PRO A 189 -5.17 26.66 -5.37
C PRO A 189 -4.13 25.58 -5.64
N ARG A 190 -2.94 26.01 -6.11
CA ARG A 190 -1.83 25.08 -6.35
C ARG A 190 -1.35 24.46 -5.03
N PRO A 191 -0.87 23.19 -5.07
CA PRO A 191 -0.34 22.53 -3.88
C PRO A 191 0.87 23.31 -3.32
N VAL A 192 0.97 23.37 -1.99
CA VAL A 192 2.05 24.11 -1.30
C VAL A 192 3.42 23.46 -1.53
N ILE A 193 3.46 22.14 -1.74
CA ILE A 193 4.67 21.38 -2.04
C ILE A 193 4.48 20.52 -3.28
N GLY A 194 5.59 20.18 -3.93
CA GLY A 194 5.60 19.31 -5.10
C GLY A 194 5.30 17.85 -4.76
N ARG A 195 5.10 17.05 -5.82
CA ARG A 195 4.76 15.63 -5.70
C ARG A 195 5.87 14.81 -5.04
N ARG A 196 7.13 15.11 -5.37
CA ARG A 196 8.29 14.36 -4.84
C ARG A 196 8.41 14.59 -3.34
N GLU A 197 8.26 15.84 -2.93
CA GLU A 197 8.33 16.30 -1.55
C GLU A 197 7.22 15.66 -0.73
N LEU A 198 5.97 15.69 -1.21
CA LEU A 198 4.85 15.03 -0.57
C LEU A 198 5.05 13.51 -0.47
N SER A 199 5.52 12.85 -1.54
CA SER A 199 5.81 11.42 -1.52
C SER A 199 6.86 11.05 -0.47
N MET A 200 7.93 11.83 -0.32
CA MET A 200 8.94 11.59 0.73
C MET A 200 8.34 11.68 2.14
N MET A 201 7.52 12.70 2.37
CA MET A 201 6.83 12.91 3.64
C MET A 201 5.85 11.77 3.96
N LEU A 202 5.02 11.36 2.99
CA LEU A 202 4.09 10.24 3.13
C LEU A 202 4.81 8.91 3.40
N CYS A 203 5.87 8.61 2.64
CA CYS A 203 6.68 7.41 2.87
C CYS A 203 7.28 7.41 4.28
N SER A 204 7.94 8.49 4.70
CA SER A 204 8.51 8.58 6.05
C SER A 204 7.43 8.48 7.14
N HIS A 205 6.24 9.05 6.92
CA HIS A 205 5.11 8.92 7.83
C HIS A 205 4.65 7.45 7.99
N MET A 206 4.56 6.71 6.89
CA MET A 206 4.27 5.26 6.91
C MET A 206 5.35 4.46 7.63
N LEU A 207 6.64 4.77 7.41
CA LEU A 207 7.73 4.05 8.09
C LEU A 207 7.67 4.26 9.62
N ARG A 208 7.41 5.49 10.07
CA ARG A 208 7.18 5.77 11.50
C ARG A 208 5.96 5.05 12.05
N ALA A 209 4.86 5.05 11.31
CA ALA A 209 3.64 4.34 11.70
C ALA A 209 3.84 2.82 11.77
N ALA A 210 4.80 2.29 11.01
CA ALA A 210 5.26 0.91 11.08
C ALA A 210 6.27 0.65 12.23
N GLY A 211 6.48 1.63 13.13
CA GLY A 211 7.37 1.53 14.27
C GLY A 211 8.85 1.45 13.92
N GLN A 212 9.24 1.92 12.73
CA GLN A 212 10.65 1.90 12.31
C GLN A 212 11.42 3.04 12.98
N GLU A 213 12.44 2.68 13.76
CA GLU A 213 13.41 3.61 14.32
C GLU A 213 14.22 4.30 13.23
N TRP A 214 14.88 5.41 13.56
CA TRP A 214 15.54 6.26 12.56
C TRP A 214 16.50 5.48 11.66
N THR A 215 17.40 4.69 12.22
CA THR A 215 18.37 3.87 11.44
C THR A 215 17.69 2.73 10.66
N GLU A 216 16.58 2.20 11.15
CA GLU A 216 15.78 1.20 10.44
C GLU A 216 15.09 1.78 9.21
N GLN A 217 14.63 3.04 9.28
CA GLN A 217 14.18 3.77 8.10
C GLN A 217 15.31 3.92 7.09
N GLY A 218 16.53 4.15 7.56
CA GLY A 218 17.75 4.16 6.74
C GLY A 218 17.94 2.85 5.96
N ASP A 219 17.75 1.70 6.61
CA ASP A 219 17.81 0.39 5.94
C ASP A 219 16.68 0.19 4.92
N VAL A 220 15.47 0.70 5.18
CA VAL A 220 14.41 0.71 4.17
C VAL A 220 14.85 1.50 2.95
N TRP A 221 15.39 2.71 3.13
CA TRP A 221 15.91 3.52 2.02
C TRP A 221 17.08 2.84 1.29
N ASP A 222 17.98 2.18 2.02
CA ASP A 222 19.07 1.39 1.46
C ASP A 222 18.54 0.27 0.53
N ARG A 223 17.51 -0.48 0.96
CA ARG A 223 16.83 -1.46 0.09
C ARG A 223 16.19 -0.81 -1.14
N VAL A 224 15.64 0.40 -1.01
CA VAL A 224 15.12 1.15 -2.16
C VAL A 224 16.24 1.51 -3.14
N THR A 225 17.42 1.88 -2.66
CA THR A 225 18.58 2.14 -3.55
C THR A 225 19.01 0.89 -4.33
N HIS A 226 18.92 -0.29 -3.73
CA HIS A 226 19.20 -1.54 -4.44
C HIS A 226 18.17 -1.84 -5.54
N MET A 227 16.90 -1.45 -5.33
CA MET A 227 15.85 -1.58 -6.36
C MET A 227 15.90 -0.48 -7.42
N ARG A 228 16.54 0.66 -7.11
CA ARG A 228 16.65 1.86 -7.95
C ARG A 228 18.07 2.40 -7.89
N PRO A 229 19.04 1.69 -8.50
CA PRO A 229 20.43 2.12 -8.46
C PRO A 229 20.56 3.48 -9.18
N LEU A 230 21.25 4.41 -8.52
CA LEU A 230 21.66 5.67 -9.12
C LEU A 230 23.03 5.46 -9.78
N PRO A 231 23.22 5.81 -11.07
CA PRO A 231 24.54 5.78 -11.69
C PRO A 231 25.53 6.69 -10.95
N GLU A 232 26.78 6.27 -10.79
CA GLU A 232 27.83 7.03 -10.10
C GLU A 232 28.07 8.41 -10.73
N THR A 233 27.82 8.56 -12.02
CA THR A 233 27.97 9.83 -12.75
C THR A 233 26.87 10.85 -12.46
N ALA A 234 25.84 10.50 -11.67
CA ALA A 234 24.69 11.35 -11.37
C ALA A 234 24.73 11.95 -9.96
N THR A 235 25.93 12.07 -9.37
CA THR A 235 26.15 12.52 -7.98
C THR A 235 26.27 14.04 -7.82
N ASP A 236 26.30 14.80 -8.92
CA ASP A 236 26.33 16.25 -8.84
C ASP A 236 25.14 16.73 -8.01
N ASP A 237 25.43 17.49 -6.94
CA ASP A 237 24.45 18.08 -6.03
C ASP A 237 23.74 17.13 -5.03
N LEU A 238 24.26 15.91 -4.85
CA LEU A 238 23.70 14.93 -3.91
C LEU A 238 23.69 15.42 -2.45
N ASP A 239 24.67 16.23 -2.03
CA ASP A 239 24.73 16.78 -0.67
C ASP A 239 23.58 17.75 -0.38
N ARG A 240 23.29 18.66 -1.32
CA ARG A 240 22.15 19.59 -1.21
C ARG A 240 20.83 18.83 -1.21
N LEU A 241 20.72 17.81 -2.08
CA LEU A 241 19.54 16.94 -2.11
C LEU A 241 19.39 16.18 -0.79
N THR A 242 20.49 15.68 -0.21
CA THR A 242 20.53 15.01 1.10
C THR A 242 20.01 15.92 2.21
N ALA A 243 20.47 17.18 2.27
CA ALA A 243 19.97 18.15 3.24
C ALA A 243 18.47 18.44 3.05
N SER A 244 18.02 18.61 1.80
CA SER A 244 16.62 18.89 1.47
C SER A 244 15.71 17.71 1.83
N VAL A 245 16.13 16.49 1.46
CA VAL A 245 15.42 15.25 1.82
C VAL A 245 15.39 15.06 3.33
N GLY A 246 16.48 15.36 4.04
CA GLY A 246 16.51 15.28 5.49
C GLY A 246 15.42 16.10 6.16
N THR A 247 15.19 17.33 5.69
CA THR A 247 14.11 18.19 6.18
C THR A 247 12.74 17.55 5.96
N LEU A 248 12.51 16.94 4.79
CA LEU A 248 11.25 16.26 4.47
C LEU A 248 11.04 15.00 5.32
N LEU A 249 12.11 14.23 5.54
CA LEU A 249 12.06 13.05 6.38
C LEU A 249 11.71 13.44 7.81
N SER A 250 12.31 14.49 8.38
CA SER A 250 12.06 14.95 9.75
C SER A 250 10.69 15.61 9.97
N ALA A 251 9.94 15.95 8.92
CA ALA A 251 8.68 16.66 9.04
C ALA A 251 7.57 15.81 9.70
N ASP A 252 6.81 16.41 10.62
CA ASP A 252 5.60 15.81 11.16
C ASP A 252 4.44 15.94 10.16
N THR A 253 4.40 14.99 9.23
CA THR A 253 3.38 14.91 8.18
C THR A 253 1.97 14.83 8.77
N GLY A 254 1.79 14.15 9.91
CA GLY A 254 0.50 14.02 10.56
C GLY A 254 -0.01 15.35 11.11
N ALA A 255 0.86 16.13 11.76
CA ALA A 255 0.53 17.47 12.23
C ALA A 255 0.25 18.44 11.07
N LEU A 256 1.07 18.38 10.01
CA LEU A 256 0.90 19.24 8.83
C LEU A 256 -0.37 18.93 8.03
N ALA A 257 -0.93 17.74 8.20
CA ALA A 257 -2.13 17.25 7.52
C ALA A 257 -3.43 17.46 8.33
N ARG A 258 -3.36 18.07 9.53
CA ARG A 258 -4.56 18.36 10.34
C ARG A 258 -5.46 19.42 9.69
N PRO A 259 -6.76 19.48 10.05
CA PRO A 259 -7.64 20.56 9.60
C PRO A 259 -7.04 21.95 9.88
N GLY A 260 -7.04 22.83 8.88
CA GLY A 260 -6.46 24.18 8.94
C GLY A 260 -4.93 24.23 8.78
N ALA A 261 -4.24 23.09 8.65
CA ALA A 261 -2.79 23.05 8.46
C ALA A 261 -2.38 23.08 6.98
N ARG A 262 -1.09 23.30 6.73
CA ARG A 262 -0.55 23.55 5.37
C ARG A 262 -0.79 22.41 4.37
N LEU A 263 -0.90 21.17 4.83
CA LEU A 263 -1.10 19.98 4.01
C LEU A 263 -2.47 19.33 4.27
N GLU A 264 -3.47 20.10 4.71
CA GLU A 264 -4.84 19.61 4.90
C GLU A 264 -5.39 18.89 3.65
N TYR A 265 -5.04 19.35 2.46
CA TYR A 265 -5.43 18.72 1.20
C TYR A 265 -4.94 17.26 1.05
N ALA A 266 -3.91 16.86 1.81
CA ALA A 266 -3.35 15.53 1.83
C ALA A 266 -3.78 14.71 3.07
N ALA A 267 -4.72 15.20 3.89
CA ALA A 267 -5.13 14.57 5.15
C ALA A 267 -5.53 13.10 5.00
N THR A 268 -6.45 12.81 4.08
CA THR A 268 -6.87 11.42 3.81
C THR A 268 -5.70 10.57 3.31
N TRP A 269 -4.80 11.14 2.53
CA TRP A 269 -3.65 10.42 2.00
C TRP A 269 -2.65 10.06 3.10
N ALA A 270 -2.31 11.02 3.97
CA ALA A 270 -1.46 10.80 5.13
C ALA A 270 -2.05 9.76 6.09
N TYR A 271 -3.36 9.82 6.34
CA TYR A 271 -4.07 8.83 7.15
C TYR A 271 -3.92 7.41 6.60
N GLU A 272 -4.12 7.21 5.29
CA GLU A 272 -4.01 5.87 4.69
C GLU A 272 -2.57 5.33 4.68
N PHE A 273 -1.56 6.20 4.52
CA PHE A 273 -0.15 5.83 4.71
C PHE A 273 0.15 5.43 6.16
N HIS A 274 -0.41 6.16 7.14
CA HIS A 274 -0.30 5.83 8.55
C HIS A 274 -0.90 4.45 8.85
N THR A 275 -2.14 4.23 8.42
CA THR A 275 -2.84 2.96 8.65
C THR A 275 -2.16 1.79 7.97
N ALA A 276 -1.62 1.97 6.76
CA ALA A 276 -0.83 0.93 6.09
C ALA A 276 0.42 0.56 6.90
N GLY A 277 1.14 1.56 7.44
CA GLY A 277 2.28 1.32 8.33
C GLY A 277 1.89 0.53 9.58
N GLN A 278 0.82 0.94 10.27
CA GLN A 278 0.32 0.24 11.46
C GLN A 278 -0.11 -1.20 11.15
N ALA A 279 -0.81 -1.43 10.03
CA ALA A 279 -1.26 -2.75 9.63
C ALA A 279 -0.08 -3.70 9.33
N LEU A 280 0.94 -3.20 8.63
CA LEU A 280 2.16 -3.97 8.35
C LEU A 280 2.95 -4.27 9.63
N ALA A 281 3.04 -3.32 10.56
CA ALA A 281 3.69 -3.56 11.85
C ALA A 281 2.92 -4.57 12.70
N ALA A 282 1.59 -4.53 12.69
CA ALA A 282 0.77 -5.54 13.35
C ALA A 282 1.02 -6.93 12.77
N ALA A 283 0.96 -7.08 11.45
CA ALA A 283 1.23 -8.34 10.76
C ALA A 283 2.67 -8.84 11.00
N ALA A 284 3.65 -7.93 11.11
CA ALA A 284 5.02 -8.30 11.44
C ALA A 284 5.14 -8.85 12.88
N ARG A 285 4.48 -8.20 13.85
CA ARG A 285 4.49 -8.63 15.26
C ARG A 285 3.82 -9.97 15.48
N THR A 286 2.77 -10.27 14.72
CA THR A 286 2.04 -11.55 14.81
C THR A 286 2.67 -12.67 13.99
N GLY A 287 3.74 -12.40 13.23
CA GLY A 287 4.39 -13.39 12.37
C GLY A 287 3.62 -13.69 11.08
N ASP A 288 2.61 -12.88 10.73
CA ASP A 288 1.77 -13.07 9.55
C ASP A 288 2.44 -12.62 8.24
N LEU A 289 3.54 -11.86 8.32
CA LEU A 289 4.32 -11.49 7.14
C LEU A 289 5.27 -12.60 6.72
N THR A 290 5.16 -13.05 5.48
CA THR A 290 6.10 -14.03 4.89
C THR A 290 7.45 -13.42 4.49
N ARG A 291 7.65 -12.13 4.76
CA ARG A 291 8.86 -11.37 4.42
C ARG A 291 9.09 -10.30 5.48
N GLY A 292 10.37 -10.01 5.78
CA GLY A 292 10.72 -9.00 6.78
C GLY A 292 10.10 -7.62 6.48
N LEU A 293 9.59 -6.97 7.52
CA LEU A 293 8.85 -5.69 7.45
C LEU A 293 9.57 -4.63 6.62
N ARG A 294 10.87 -4.42 6.85
CA ARG A 294 11.68 -3.44 6.10
C ARG A 294 11.72 -3.71 4.59
N ALA A 295 11.75 -4.98 4.18
CA ALA A 295 11.66 -5.34 2.77
C ALA A 295 10.27 -5.03 2.20
N VAL A 296 9.20 -5.32 2.94
CA VAL A 296 7.82 -5.02 2.50
C VAL A 296 7.62 -3.51 2.38
N LEU A 297 8.06 -2.73 3.37
CA LEU A 297 7.98 -1.26 3.35
C LEU A 297 8.75 -0.66 2.16
N ALA A 298 9.95 -1.18 1.85
CA ALA A 298 10.70 -0.75 0.68
C ALA A 298 9.91 -0.98 -0.62
N HIS A 299 9.20 -2.11 -0.74
CA HIS A 299 8.32 -2.35 -1.89
C HIS A 299 7.13 -1.37 -1.91
N MET A 300 6.50 -1.08 -0.75
CA MET A 300 5.41 -0.08 -0.68
C MET A 300 5.86 1.28 -1.24
N VAL A 301 7.07 1.73 -0.89
CA VAL A 301 7.68 2.95 -1.44
C VAL A 301 7.78 2.88 -2.97
N ILE A 302 8.34 1.80 -3.51
CA ILE A 302 8.49 1.62 -4.97
C ILE A 302 7.13 1.60 -5.68
N PHE A 303 6.14 0.88 -5.15
CA PHE A 303 4.81 0.82 -5.75
C PHE A 303 4.13 2.19 -5.73
N HIS A 304 4.25 2.95 -4.65
CA HIS A 304 3.79 4.33 -4.57
C HIS A 304 4.48 5.21 -5.63
N TRP A 305 5.81 5.23 -5.70
CA TRP A 305 6.55 6.07 -6.65
C TRP A 305 6.26 5.74 -8.11
N ASN A 306 6.11 4.45 -8.44
CA ASN A 306 5.70 4.02 -9.79
C ASN A 306 4.30 4.55 -10.14
N ARG A 307 3.36 4.53 -9.20
CA ARG A 307 2.00 5.04 -9.40
C ARG A 307 1.95 6.57 -9.47
N ALA A 308 2.75 7.23 -8.63
CA ALA A 308 2.94 8.68 -8.64
C ALA A 308 3.69 9.18 -9.88
N GLY A 309 4.23 8.28 -10.72
CA GLY A 309 4.93 8.65 -11.94
C GLY A 309 6.27 9.34 -11.70
N ILE A 310 6.92 9.09 -10.55
CA ILE A 310 8.26 9.62 -10.28
C ILE A 310 9.25 8.87 -11.17
N PRO A 311 10.06 9.56 -12.00
CA PRO A 311 11.01 8.91 -12.90
C PRO A 311 12.02 8.03 -12.15
N THR A 312 12.40 6.90 -12.73
CA THR A 312 13.32 5.91 -12.11
C THR A 312 14.64 6.53 -11.63
N ALA A 313 15.26 7.42 -12.42
CA ALA A 313 16.47 8.12 -12.01
C ALA A 313 16.26 9.02 -10.78
N THR A 314 15.12 9.73 -10.74
CA THR A 314 14.72 10.53 -9.59
C THR A 314 14.43 9.68 -8.35
N GLN A 315 13.81 8.51 -8.51
CA GLN A 315 13.61 7.55 -7.42
C GLN A 315 14.96 7.14 -6.82
N GLY A 316 15.95 6.81 -7.65
CA GLY A 316 17.30 6.47 -7.20
C GLY A 316 17.98 7.62 -6.44
N ALA A 317 17.90 8.84 -6.96
CA ALA A 317 18.48 10.02 -6.33
C ALA A 317 17.84 10.33 -4.96
N LEU A 318 16.51 10.29 -4.88
CA LEU A 318 15.77 10.51 -3.62
C LEU A 318 16.08 9.42 -2.59
N ALA A 319 16.11 8.15 -3.00
CA ALA A 319 16.44 7.05 -2.12
C ALA A 319 17.89 7.14 -1.61
N ARG A 320 18.84 7.48 -2.48
CA ARG A 320 20.24 7.66 -2.10
C ARG A 320 20.42 8.84 -1.13
N ALA A 321 19.78 9.97 -1.39
CA ALA A 321 19.78 11.13 -0.50
C ALA A 321 19.16 10.80 0.87
N ALA A 322 18.02 10.10 0.89
CA ALA A 322 17.38 9.64 2.13
C ALA A 322 18.30 8.71 2.92
N ARG A 323 18.87 7.70 2.26
CA ARG A 323 19.82 6.78 2.85
C ARG A 323 21.05 7.51 3.41
N ASN A 324 21.65 8.41 2.65
CA ASN A 324 22.82 9.17 3.07
C ASN A 324 22.53 10.08 4.27
N HIS A 325 21.33 10.68 4.31
CA HIS A 325 20.92 11.50 5.45
C HIS A 325 20.80 10.69 6.74
N VAL A 326 20.31 9.45 6.66
CA VAL A 326 20.11 8.59 7.84
C VAL A 326 21.38 7.83 8.25
N LEU A 327 22.07 7.22 7.28
CA LEU A 327 23.16 6.27 7.52
C LEU A 327 24.55 6.83 7.18
N GLY A 328 24.62 8.08 6.73
CA GLY A 328 25.84 8.66 6.16
C GLY A 328 26.09 8.20 4.72
N PRO A 329 27.02 8.87 4.01
CA PRO A 329 27.39 8.48 2.65
C PRO A 329 27.99 7.07 2.64
N LEU A 330 27.77 6.34 1.54
CA LEU A 330 28.56 5.14 1.27
C LEU A 330 30.03 5.56 1.18
N ARG A 331 30.88 4.99 2.02
CA ARG A 331 32.32 5.11 1.86
C ARG A 331 32.75 4.04 0.87
N ASP A 332 33.56 4.42 -0.11
CA ASP A 332 34.24 3.45 -0.98
C ASP A 332 35.09 2.54 -0.07
N ALA A 333 34.85 1.23 -0.17
CA ALA A 333 35.60 0.21 0.54
C ALA A 333 36.83 -0.20 -0.26
#